data_AF-A0A165EG11-F1
#
_entry.id   AF-A0A165EG11-F1
#
_cell.length_a   1.000
_cell.length_b   1.000
_cell.length_c   1.000
_cell.angle_alpha   90.00
_cell.angle_beta   90.00
_cell.angle_gamma   90.00
#
_symmetry.space_group_name_H-M   'P 1'
#
loop_
_entity.id
_entity.type
_entity.pdbx_description
1 polymer ?
#
loop_
_entity_poly.entity_id
_entity_poly.type
_entity_poly.pdbx_seq_one_letter_code
_entity_poly.pdbx_strand_id
1 'polypeptide(L)'
;PPSAEQLLAQRLLPLLPTLAYSLIFLVSLPVFYTTGQTLPLFLALNVLAFLFSVLLVPPKVRRFLHPIITCSVLTVLAIWGLGASRGWGIQQSLGKYSTGSRYLVLFDPSRTGHVAPPGAGDVLYSVLDASIVSLAVPMYRYRGELKRHAFEMFSTTIPLAVLSMFIYPLVGRAIQLSPSRGLAFAARSVTTPMAIPMEATLQGDPGLTVVLCILTGVLGAMAGPTLLRWLRVRDDDFITIGIVLGCTASAISTAALLGSNPRAAAISSLAFVLYGVACIVLSAIPPVVRMALCLGGNRADQMCRWRSSRLWRGCEMCADRDLEYHQCQYLEYCTL
;
A
#
# COMPACT_ATOMS: atom_id res chain seq x y z
N PRO A 1 8.40 39.46 -14.46
CA PRO A 1 8.03 39.32 -13.03
C PRO A 1 6.63 38.70 -12.96
N PRO A 2 6.31 37.82 -12.01
CA PRO A 2 4.96 37.32 -11.85
C PRO A 2 3.99 38.49 -11.58
N SER A 3 2.78 38.42 -12.13
CA SER A 3 1.74 39.43 -11.86
C SER A 3 1.34 39.41 -10.38
N ALA A 4 0.76 40.50 -9.87
CA ALA A 4 0.29 40.58 -8.49
C ALA A 4 -0.73 39.47 -8.15
N GLU A 5 -1.56 39.09 -9.13
CA GLU A 5 -2.49 37.97 -9.03
C GLU A 5 -1.78 36.62 -8.89
N GLN A 6 -0.71 36.38 -9.65
CA GLN A 6 0.08 35.15 -9.55
C GLN A 6 0.77 35.03 -8.19
N LEU A 7 1.26 36.15 -7.65
CA LEU A 7 1.84 36.21 -6.31
C LEU A 7 0.81 35.93 -5.21
N LEU A 8 -0.41 36.48 -5.35
CA LEU A 8 -1.51 36.21 -4.43
C LEU A 8 -1.96 34.74 -4.51
N ALA A 9 -2.13 34.21 -5.72
CA ALA A 9 -2.48 32.81 -5.95
C ALA A 9 -1.45 31.86 -5.35
N GLN A 10 -0.15 32.12 -5.52
CA GLN A 10 0.91 31.31 -4.91
C GLN A 10 0.86 31.29 -3.38
N ARG A 11 0.38 32.35 -2.73
CA ARG A 11 0.21 32.40 -1.27
C ARG A 11 -1.06 31.70 -0.79
N LEU A 12 -2.18 31.87 -1.50
CA LEU A 12 -3.49 31.36 -1.09
C LEU A 12 -3.71 29.87 -1.44
N LEU A 13 -3.22 29.43 -2.60
CA LEU A 13 -3.43 28.06 -3.09
C LEU A 13 -2.98 26.97 -2.10
N PRO A 14 -1.82 27.05 -1.42
CA PRO A 14 -1.43 26.04 -0.43
C PRO A 14 -2.25 26.08 0.86
N LEU A 15 -2.92 27.20 1.18
CA LEU A 15 -3.76 27.33 2.39
C LEU A 15 -5.18 26.78 2.18
N LEU A 16 -5.65 26.75 0.93
CA LEU A 16 -7.01 26.38 0.59
C LEU A 16 -7.42 24.98 1.10
N PRO A 17 -6.61 23.90 0.97
CA PRO A 17 -6.96 22.60 1.53
C PRO A 17 -7.11 22.63 3.05
N THR A 18 -6.20 23.30 3.76
CA THR A 18 -6.23 23.41 5.22
C THR A 18 -7.49 24.14 5.69
N LEU A 19 -7.86 25.23 5.02
CA LEU A 19 -9.08 25.99 5.32
C LEU A 19 -10.35 25.18 5.01
N ALA A 20 -10.41 24.51 3.85
CA ALA A 20 -11.55 23.71 3.47
C ALA A 20 -11.78 22.54 4.44
N TYR A 21 -10.73 21.75 4.74
CA TYR A 21 -10.87 20.61 5.63
C TYR A 21 -11.02 21.00 7.10
N SER A 22 -10.51 22.15 7.55
CA SER A 22 -10.81 22.66 8.90
C SER A 22 -12.27 23.10 9.03
N LEU A 23 -12.84 23.73 8.00
CA LEU A 23 -14.28 24.02 7.97
C LEU A 23 -15.11 22.74 7.99
N ILE A 24 -14.78 21.74 7.15
CA ILE A 24 -15.46 20.44 7.15
C ILE A 24 -15.35 19.78 8.53
N PHE A 25 -14.19 19.79 9.16
CA PHE A 25 -13.97 19.23 10.49
C PHE A 25 -14.87 19.91 11.54
N LEU A 26 -14.88 21.26 11.58
CA LEU A 26 -15.69 22.04 12.52
C LEU A 26 -17.19 21.80 12.34
N VAL A 27 -17.67 21.74 11.10
CA VAL A 27 -19.08 21.45 10.78
C VAL A 27 -19.44 19.98 11.07
N SER A 28 -18.50 19.06 10.91
CA SER A 28 -18.73 17.63 11.12
C SER A 28 -18.73 17.21 12.58
N LEU A 29 -18.15 17.99 13.49
CA LEU A 29 -18.19 17.73 14.93
C LEU A 29 -19.63 17.67 15.49
N PRO A 30 -20.49 18.69 15.33
CA PRO A 30 -21.86 18.62 15.81
C PRO A 30 -22.66 17.50 15.11
N VAL A 31 -22.43 17.27 13.82
CA VAL A 31 -23.06 16.17 13.07
C VAL A 31 -22.67 14.81 13.66
N PHE A 32 -21.39 14.62 14.01
CA PHE A 32 -20.89 13.40 14.62
C PHE A 32 -21.54 13.15 15.98
N TYR A 33 -21.68 14.16 16.84
CA TYR A 33 -22.30 13.99 18.15
C TYR A 33 -23.83 13.80 18.06
N THR A 34 -24.52 14.48 17.15
CA THR A 34 -25.98 14.42 17.00
C THR A 34 -26.47 13.19 16.23
N THR A 35 -25.87 12.90 15.07
CA THR A 35 -26.34 11.85 14.14
C THR A 35 -25.52 10.55 14.21
N GLY A 36 -24.32 10.59 14.80
CA GLY A 36 -23.40 9.46 14.83
C GLY A 36 -22.69 9.17 13.50
N GLN A 37 -22.84 10.04 12.49
CA GLN A 37 -22.12 9.90 11.22
C GLN A 37 -20.63 10.21 11.40
N THR A 38 -19.77 9.28 10.97
CA THR A 38 -18.32 9.34 11.17
C THR A 38 -17.53 9.81 9.95
N LEU A 39 -18.06 9.59 8.74
CA LEU A 39 -17.34 9.80 7.48
C LEU A 39 -16.75 11.20 7.33
N PRO A 40 -17.51 12.30 7.38
CA PRO A 40 -16.96 13.62 7.05
C PRO A 40 -15.97 14.10 8.12
N LEU A 41 -16.21 13.74 9.39
CA LEU A 41 -15.32 14.05 10.50
C LEU A 41 -13.99 13.30 10.37
N PHE A 42 -14.02 11.98 10.21
CA PHE A 42 -12.81 11.16 10.15
C PHE A 42 -12.01 11.41 8.87
N LEU A 43 -12.67 11.72 7.75
CA LEU A 43 -12.01 12.10 6.51
C LEU A 43 -11.28 13.44 6.67
N ALA A 44 -11.95 14.46 7.19
CA ALA A 44 -11.34 15.76 7.44
C ALA A 44 -10.20 15.67 8.46
N LEU A 45 -10.40 14.90 9.53
CA LEU A 45 -9.36 14.61 10.53
C LEU A 45 -8.11 14.00 9.89
N ASN A 46 -8.26 12.99 9.02
CA ASN A 46 -7.11 12.33 8.42
C ASN A 46 -6.36 13.25 7.44
N VAL A 47 -7.08 14.03 6.63
CA VAL A 47 -6.45 15.01 5.74
C VAL A 47 -5.75 16.12 6.53
N LEU A 48 -6.38 16.65 7.58
CA LEU A 48 -5.76 17.63 8.46
C LEU A 48 -4.54 17.07 9.19
N ALA A 49 -4.60 15.83 9.68
CA ALA A 49 -3.46 15.16 10.31
C ALA A 49 -2.29 14.99 9.34
N PHE A 50 -2.55 14.70 8.07
CA PHE A 50 -1.54 14.65 7.02
C PHE A 50 -0.96 16.04 6.72
N LEU A 51 -1.80 17.06 6.52
CA LEU A 51 -1.36 18.44 6.27
C LEU A 51 -0.54 18.99 7.45
N PHE A 52 -1.02 18.76 8.68
CA PHE A 52 -0.31 19.10 9.89
C PHE A 52 1.04 18.37 9.98
N SER A 53 1.10 17.08 9.63
CA SER A 53 2.35 16.33 9.58
C SER A 53 3.36 16.88 8.56
N VAL A 54 2.89 17.37 7.42
CA VAL A 54 3.75 17.99 6.40
C VAL A 54 4.21 19.38 6.85
N LEU A 55 3.35 20.17 7.49
CA LEU A 55 3.63 21.56 7.90
C LEU A 55 4.43 21.67 9.20
N LEU A 56 4.12 20.84 10.21
CA LEU A 56 4.71 20.91 11.54
C LEU A 56 6.13 20.33 11.55
N VAL A 57 6.39 19.25 10.81
CA VAL A 57 7.66 18.54 10.90
C VAL A 57 8.76 19.33 10.17
N PRO A 58 9.76 19.89 10.90
CA PRO A 58 10.82 20.66 10.28
C PRO A 58 11.62 19.79 9.30
N PRO A 59 12.16 20.35 8.21
CA PRO A 59 12.86 19.57 7.19
C PRO A 59 14.06 18.78 7.75
N LYS A 60 14.68 19.25 8.84
CA LYS A 60 15.78 18.55 9.54
C LYS A 60 15.32 17.30 10.28
N VAL A 61 14.07 17.25 10.73
CA VAL A 61 13.49 16.16 11.55
C VAL A 61 12.62 15.22 10.71
N ARG A 62 12.20 15.65 9.50
CA ARG A 62 11.37 14.86 8.56
C ARG A 62 11.99 13.52 8.17
N ARG A 63 13.31 13.36 8.35
CA ARG A 63 14.01 12.10 8.16
C ARG A 63 13.68 11.04 9.22
N PHE A 64 13.27 11.44 10.43
CA PHE A 64 12.88 10.55 11.53
C PHE A 64 11.37 10.55 11.81
N LEU A 65 10.73 11.72 11.75
CA LEU A 65 9.28 11.86 11.81
C LEU A 65 8.72 11.90 10.39
N HIS A 66 8.68 10.75 9.71
CA HIS A 66 8.11 10.70 8.37
C HIS A 66 6.61 11.10 8.41
N PRO A 67 6.13 11.99 7.53
CA PRO A 67 4.75 12.48 7.56
C PRO A 67 3.69 11.38 7.51
N ILE A 68 4.02 10.22 6.94
CA ILE A 68 3.13 9.04 6.94
C ILE A 68 2.99 8.45 8.34
N ILE A 69 4.09 8.23 9.07
CA ILE A 69 4.01 7.67 10.44
C ILE A 69 3.30 8.66 11.36
N THR A 70 3.69 9.93 11.33
CA THR A 70 3.10 10.94 12.21
C THR A 70 1.61 11.12 11.91
N CYS A 71 1.21 11.12 10.63
CA CYS A 71 -0.18 11.17 10.24
C CYS A 71 -0.95 9.94 10.74
N SER A 72 -0.45 8.71 10.48
CA SER A 72 -1.13 7.49 10.92
C SER A 72 -1.31 7.44 12.44
N VAL A 73 -0.27 7.78 13.22
CA VAL A 73 -0.34 7.82 14.68
C VAL A 73 -1.33 8.89 15.15
N LEU A 74 -1.25 10.10 14.59
CA LEU A 74 -2.15 11.20 14.95
C LEU A 74 -3.60 10.88 14.63
N THR A 75 -3.88 10.32 13.44
CA THR A 75 -5.22 9.92 13.01
C THR A 75 -5.78 8.82 13.91
N VAL A 76 -5.00 7.78 14.23
CA VAL A 76 -5.46 6.69 15.11
C VAL A 76 -5.76 7.22 16.52
N LEU A 77 -4.88 8.04 17.10
CA LEU A 77 -5.10 8.63 18.43
C LEU A 77 -6.31 9.56 18.46
N ALA A 78 -6.51 10.36 17.41
CA ALA A 78 -7.64 11.27 17.34
C ALA A 78 -8.97 10.53 17.10
N ILE A 79 -8.99 9.50 16.24
CA ILE A 79 -10.17 8.62 16.09
C ILE A 79 -10.49 7.93 17.41
N TRP A 80 -9.46 7.44 18.13
CA TRP A 80 -9.64 6.84 19.44
C TRP A 80 -10.22 7.81 20.46
N GLY A 81 -9.68 9.03 20.55
CA GLY A 81 -10.18 10.06 21.46
C GLY A 81 -11.63 10.47 21.16
N LEU A 82 -11.97 10.65 19.87
CA LEU A 82 -13.34 10.94 19.45
C LEU A 82 -14.29 9.77 19.71
N GLY A 83 -13.84 8.53 19.46
CA GLY A 83 -14.60 7.32 19.79
C GLY A 83 -14.85 7.17 21.30
N ALA A 84 -13.82 7.38 22.11
CA ALA A 84 -13.89 7.29 23.57
C ALA A 84 -14.89 8.31 24.14
N SER A 85 -15.00 9.50 23.55
CA SER A 85 -16.01 10.50 23.94
C SER A 85 -17.46 10.02 23.76
N ARG A 86 -17.70 9.03 22.89
CA ARG A 86 -18.99 8.33 22.70
C ARG A 86 -19.06 6.98 23.41
N GLY A 87 -18.05 6.61 24.18
CA GLY A 87 -17.95 5.29 24.82
C GLY A 87 -17.58 4.14 23.87
N TRP A 88 -17.08 4.43 22.67
CA TRP A 88 -16.66 3.40 21.72
C TRP A 88 -15.25 2.88 22.05
N GLY A 89 -15.06 1.56 21.92
CA GLY A 89 -13.73 0.97 21.95
C GLY A 89 -12.90 1.31 20.71
N ILE A 90 -11.59 1.05 20.75
CA ILE A 90 -10.70 1.29 19.61
C ILE A 90 -11.08 0.46 18.38
N GLN A 91 -11.44 -0.82 18.57
CA GLN A 91 -11.87 -1.71 17.50
C GLN A 91 -13.18 -1.22 16.86
N GLN A 92 -14.13 -0.75 17.66
CA GLN A 92 -15.39 -0.18 17.14
C GLN A 92 -15.12 1.12 16.35
N SER A 93 -14.25 1.98 16.85
CA SER A 93 -13.89 3.24 16.18
C SER A 93 -13.20 2.97 14.84
N LEU A 94 -12.29 1.99 14.79
CA LEU A 94 -11.64 1.55 13.55
C LEU A 94 -12.62 0.86 12.59
N GLY A 95 -13.57 0.07 13.09
CA GLY A 95 -14.64 -0.52 12.28
C GLY A 95 -15.61 0.52 11.68
N LYS A 96 -15.79 1.67 12.34
CA LYS A 96 -16.53 2.82 11.78
C LYS A 96 -15.68 3.68 10.84
N TYR A 97 -14.35 3.55 10.91
CA TYR A 97 -13.42 4.22 10.01
C TYR A 97 -13.33 3.50 8.66
N SER A 98 -13.28 2.17 8.65
CA SER A 98 -13.35 1.35 7.43
C SER A 98 -14.42 0.28 7.60
N THR A 99 -15.52 0.43 6.86
CA THR A 99 -16.68 -0.47 6.87
C THR A 99 -16.60 -1.53 5.76
N GLY A 100 -15.64 -1.41 4.85
CA GLY A 100 -15.48 -2.31 3.69
C GLY A 100 -16.35 -1.91 2.49
N SER A 101 -17.15 -0.85 2.61
CA SER A 101 -18.02 -0.33 1.55
C SER A 101 -17.26 0.56 0.56
N ARG A 102 -16.33 -0.04 -0.18
CA ARG A 102 -15.56 0.64 -1.25
C ARG A 102 -16.44 0.97 -2.45
N TYR A 103 -15.98 1.84 -3.35
CA TYR A 103 -16.75 2.19 -4.55
C TYR A 103 -17.11 0.96 -5.41
N LEU A 104 -16.22 -0.02 -5.53
CA LEU A 104 -16.49 -1.28 -6.23
C LEU A 104 -17.68 -2.04 -5.63
N VAL A 105 -17.80 -2.03 -4.30
CA VAL A 105 -18.91 -2.69 -3.59
C VAL A 105 -20.22 -1.89 -3.71
N LEU A 106 -20.12 -0.57 -3.70
CA LEU A 106 -21.28 0.33 -3.82
C LEU A 106 -21.89 0.35 -5.22
N PHE A 107 -21.07 0.15 -6.25
CA PHE A 107 -21.48 0.19 -7.66
C PHE A 107 -21.55 -1.20 -8.31
N ASP A 108 -21.45 -2.29 -7.56
CA ASP A 108 -21.63 -3.65 -8.08
C ASP A 108 -23.11 -3.92 -8.40
N PRO A 109 -23.50 -4.04 -9.68
CA PRO A 109 -24.89 -4.27 -10.08
C PRO A 109 -25.41 -5.66 -9.68
N SER A 110 -24.51 -6.59 -9.34
CA SER A 110 -24.84 -7.98 -8.96
C SER A 110 -25.29 -8.09 -7.50
N ARG A 111 -25.07 -7.03 -6.71
CA ARG A 111 -25.30 -7.04 -5.26
C ARG A 111 -26.70 -6.51 -4.93
N THR A 112 -27.53 -7.36 -4.32
CA THR A 112 -28.94 -7.07 -4.01
C THR A 112 -29.23 -6.83 -2.53
N GLY A 113 -28.20 -6.60 -1.70
CA GLY A 113 -28.32 -6.40 -0.25
C GLY A 113 -28.04 -4.97 0.22
N HIS A 114 -28.48 -4.63 1.44
CA HIS A 114 -28.15 -3.35 2.08
C HIS A 114 -26.64 -3.27 2.36
N VAL A 115 -25.99 -2.23 1.85
CA VAL A 115 -24.57 -1.96 2.06
C VAL A 115 -24.45 -0.89 3.14
N ALA A 116 -23.60 -1.15 4.15
CA ALA A 116 -23.31 -0.15 5.18
C ALA A 116 -22.76 1.13 4.54
N PRO A 117 -23.03 2.33 5.10
CA PRO A 117 -22.44 3.55 4.58
C PRO A 117 -20.90 3.47 4.60
N PRO A 118 -20.23 4.05 3.59
CA PRO A 118 -18.76 4.06 3.56
C PRO A 118 -18.19 4.83 4.76
N GLY A 119 -17.06 4.34 5.27
CA GLY A 119 -16.23 5.06 6.21
C GLY A 119 -15.20 5.94 5.49
N ALA A 120 -14.49 6.78 6.26
CA ALA A 120 -13.42 7.63 5.72
C ALA A 120 -12.28 6.81 5.10
N GLY A 121 -11.96 5.65 5.68
CA GLY A 121 -10.96 4.72 5.15
C GLY A 121 -11.36 4.14 3.80
N ASP A 122 -12.64 3.83 3.58
CA ASP A 122 -13.11 3.25 2.32
C ASP A 122 -13.12 4.30 1.19
N VAL A 123 -13.42 5.56 1.51
CA VAL A 123 -13.27 6.69 0.57
C VAL A 123 -11.80 6.86 0.17
N LEU A 124 -10.89 6.90 1.14
CA LEU A 124 -9.46 7.04 0.87
C LEU A 124 -8.89 5.85 0.08
N TYR A 125 -9.36 4.64 0.37
CA TYR A 125 -9.01 3.45 -0.41
C TYR A 125 -9.53 3.56 -1.85
N SER A 126 -10.76 4.06 -2.05
CA SER A 126 -11.30 4.26 -3.39
C SER A 126 -10.51 5.32 -4.19
N VAL A 127 -10.03 6.37 -3.52
CA VAL A 127 -9.15 7.39 -4.14
C VAL A 127 -7.74 6.83 -4.41
N LEU A 128 -7.28 5.84 -3.65
CA LEU A 128 -6.01 5.16 -3.92
C LEU A 128 -6.02 4.51 -5.31
N ASP A 129 -7.11 3.87 -5.71
CA ASP A 129 -7.23 3.25 -7.03
C ASP A 129 -7.10 4.30 -8.16
N ALA A 130 -7.77 5.45 -8.03
CA ALA A 130 -7.60 6.57 -8.95
C ALA A 130 -6.17 7.14 -8.95
N SER A 131 -5.51 7.16 -7.78
CA SER A 131 -4.13 7.61 -7.63
C SER A 131 -3.15 6.68 -8.35
N ILE A 132 -3.40 5.37 -8.32
CA ILE A 132 -2.60 4.37 -9.07
C ILE A 132 -2.71 4.64 -10.57
N VAL A 133 -3.91 4.91 -11.09
CA VAL A 133 -4.09 5.28 -12.50
C VAL A 133 -3.37 6.59 -12.83
N SER A 134 -3.37 7.56 -11.92
CA SER A 134 -2.65 8.84 -12.09
C SER A 134 -1.12 8.65 -12.22
N LEU A 135 -0.54 7.61 -11.61
CA LEU A 135 0.88 7.28 -11.79
C LEU A 135 1.25 6.92 -13.24
N ALA A 136 0.27 6.60 -14.10
CA ALA A 136 0.52 6.41 -15.53
C ALA A 136 0.94 7.71 -16.24
N VAL A 137 0.56 8.89 -15.71
CA VAL A 137 0.90 10.20 -16.30
C VAL A 137 2.41 10.45 -16.36
N PRO A 138 3.19 10.37 -15.24
CA PRO A 138 4.64 10.52 -15.31
C PRO A 138 5.29 9.44 -16.18
N MET A 139 4.78 8.20 -16.16
CA MET A 139 5.29 7.12 -17.03
C MET A 139 5.10 7.45 -18.52
N TYR A 140 3.94 8.00 -18.90
CA TYR A 140 3.67 8.43 -20.27
C TYR A 140 4.54 9.62 -20.70
N ARG A 141 4.78 10.56 -19.78
CA ARG A 141 5.62 11.74 -20.01
C ARG A 141 7.08 11.36 -20.29
N TYR A 142 7.62 10.40 -19.52
CA TYR A 142 9.02 9.95 -19.65
C TYR A 142 9.17 8.64 -20.43
N ARG A 143 8.16 8.22 -21.20
CA ARG A 143 8.15 6.95 -21.96
C ARG A 143 9.34 6.75 -22.89
N GLY A 144 9.91 7.84 -23.43
CA GLY A 144 11.08 7.78 -24.32
C GLY A 144 12.33 7.34 -23.57
N GLU A 145 12.62 7.96 -22.42
CA GLU A 145 13.72 7.57 -21.53
C GLU A 145 13.51 6.14 -21.01
N LEU A 146 12.27 5.81 -20.66
CA LEU A 146 11.89 4.48 -20.17
C LEU A 146 12.17 3.37 -21.19
N LYS A 147 11.83 3.60 -22.47
CA LYS A 147 12.12 2.66 -23.55
C LYS A 147 13.61 2.49 -23.78
N ARG A 148 14.39 3.57 -23.65
CA ARG A 148 15.85 3.54 -23.85
C ARG A 148 16.56 2.71 -22.78
N HIS A 149 16.08 2.78 -21.54
CA HIS A 149 16.68 2.07 -20.39
C HIS A 149 15.86 0.83 -19.96
N ALA A 150 14.92 0.38 -20.78
CA ALA A 150 14.08 -0.77 -20.44
C ALA A 150 14.92 -2.01 -20.14
N PHE A 151 15.95 -2.29 -20.95
CA PHE A 151 16.83 -3.43 -20.76
C PHE A 151 17.53 -3.39 -19.39
N GLU A 152 18.07 -2.24 -18.99
CA GLU A 152 18.70 -2.05 -17.68
C GLU A 152 17.69 -2.33 -16.55
N MET A 153 16.47 -1.80 -16.67
CA MET A 153 15.43 -2.05 -15.67
C MET A 153 15.01 -3.52 -15.56
N PHE A 154 14.77 -4.21 -16.69
CA PHE A 154 14.37 -5.62 -16.68
C PHE A 154 15.50 -6.52 -16.13
N SER A 155 16.74 -6.27 -16.57
CA SER A 155 17.91 -7.05 -16.17
C SER A 155 18.24 -6.93 -14.69
N THR A 156 17.90 -5.81 -14.03
CA THR A 156 18.09 -5.67 -12.57
C THR A 156 16.87 -6.13 -11.77
N THR A 157 15.66 -5.83 -12.26
CA THR A 157 14.42 -6.02 -11.48
C THR A 157 14.02 -7.49 -11.40
N ILE A 158 14.14 -8.25 -12.49
CA ILE A 158 13.75 -9.66 -12.51
C ILE A 158 14.64 -10.49 -11.58
N PRO A 159 15.99 -10.41 -11.64
CA PRO A 159 16.83 -11.15 -10.70
C PRO A 159 16.59 -10.73 -9.26
N LEU A 160 16.30 -9.44 -9.00
CA LEU A 160 15.99 -8.97 -7.66
C LEU A 160 14.69 -9.59 -7.12
N ALA A 161 13.65 -9.72 -7.95
CA ALA A 161 12.40 -10.39 -7.57
C ALA A 161 12.62 -11.87 -7.25
N VAL A 162 13.42 -12.56 -8.06
CA VAL A 162 13.82 -13.97 -7.83
C VAL A 162 14.60 -14.10 -6.52
N LEU A 163 15.61 -13.24 -6.31
CA LEU A 163 16.42 -13.23 -5.10
C LEU A 163 15.57 -12.95 -3.86
N SER A 164 14.67 -11.97 -3.92
CA SER A 164 13.75 -11.66 -2.82
C SER A 164 12.89 -12.88 -2.45
N MET A 165 12.34 -13.57 -3.44
CA MET A 165 11.46 -14.70 -3.21
C MET A 165 12.15 -15.88 -2.50
N PHE A 166 13.46 -16.06 -2.68
CA PHE A 166 14.20 -17.18 -2.09
C PHE A 166 15.02 -16.79 -0.86
N ILE A 167 15.66 -15.61 -0.85
CA ILE A 167 16.56 -15.19 0.22
C ILE A 167 15.77 -14.86 1.49
N TYR A 168 14.65 -14.14 1.39
CA TYR A 168 13.94 -13.71 2.59
C TYR A 168 13.33 -14.86 3.40
N PRO A 169 12.69 -15.87 2.80
CA PRO A 169 12.26 -17.06 3.54
C PRO A 169 13.43 -17.82 4.18
N LEU A 170 14.60 -17.86 3.51
CA LEU A 170 15.81 -18.50 4.05
C LEU A 170 16.34 -17.74 5.28
N VAL A 171 16.37 -16.40 5.22
CA VAL A 171 16.73 -15.54 6.36
C VAL A 171 15.72 -15.73 7.49
N GLY A 172 14.41 -15.81 7.18
CA GLY A 172 13.38 -16.05 8.17
C GLY A 172 13.59 -17.37 8.92
N ARG A 173 14.00 -18.42 8.20
CA ARG A 173 14.37 -19.71 8.79
C ARG A 173 15.65 -19.61 9.63
N ALA A 174 16.65 -18.85 9.21
CA ALA A 174 17.87 -18.64 9.98
C ALA A 174 17.59 -17.96 11.33
N ILE A 175 16.56 -17.11 11.39
CA ILE A 175 16.09 -16.43 12.61
C ILE A 175 15.10 -17.31 13.42
N GLN A 176 14.84 -18.56 12.98
CA GLN A 176 13.93 -19.51 13.63
C GLN A 176 12.46 -19.02 13.69
N LEU A 177 12.02 -18.25 12.69
CA LEU A 177 10.61 -17.89 12.55
C LEU A 177 9.76 -19.12 12.19
N SER A 178 8.47 -19.08 12.55
CA SER A 178 7.51 -20.08 12.08
C SER A 178 7.42 -20.04 10.55
N PRO A 179 7.19 -21.17 9.85
CA PRO A 179 7.20 -21.21 8.39
C PRO A 179 6.28 -20.18 7.74
N SER A 180 5.06 -20.02 8.26
CA SER A 180 4.10 -19.01 7.78
C SER A 180 4.60 -17.57 7.94
N ARG A 181 5.31 -17.26 9.03
CA ARG A 181 5.87 -15.92 9.26
C ARG A 181 7.14 -15.67 8.45
N GLY A 182 7.95 -16.71 8.22
CA GLY A 182 9.13 -16.62 7.36
C GLY A 182 8.76 -16.38 5.90
N LEU A 183 7.69 -17.02 5.41
CA LEU A 183 7.17 -16.84 4.06
C LEU A 183 6.59 -15.44 3.84
N ALA A 184 6.00 -14.83 4.88
CA ALA A 184 5.48 -13.45 4.84
C ALA A 184 6.54 -12.39 4.45
N PHE A 185 7.83 -12.68 4.63
CA PHE A 185 8.91 -11.79 4.22
C PHE A 185 9.14 -11.79 2.70
N ALA A 186 8.66 -12.79 1.96
CA ALA A 186 8.82 -12.85 0.51
C ALA A 186 8.09 -11.70 -0.20
N ALA A 187 6.90 -11.31 0.28
CA ALA A 187 6.12 -10.21 -0.28
C ALA A 187 6.40 -8.84 0.37
N ARG A 188 7.40 -8.73 1.25
CA ARG A 188 7.78 -7.51 2.00
C ARG A 188 7.92 -6.25 1.15
N SER A 189 8.52 -6.36 -0.04
CA SER A 189 8.83 -5.21 -0.91
C SER A 189 7.77 -4.97 -2.00
N VAL A 190 6.71 -5.77 -2.00
CA VAL A 190 5.58 -5.67 -2.93
C VAL A 190 4.49 -4.78 -2.31
N THR A 191 3.70 -4.10 -3.13
CA THR A 191 2.59 -3.27 -2.63
C THR A 191 1.49 -4.16 -2.03
N THR A 192 0.83 -3.69 -0.97
CA THR A 192 -0.26 -4.42 -0.30
C THR A 192 -1.29 -5.07 -1.23
N PRO A 193 -1.84 -4.40 -2.27
CA PRO A 193 -2.79 -5.05 -3.18
C PRO A 193 -2.20 -6.24 -3.96
N MET A 194 -0.89 -6.24 -4.21
CA MET A 194 -0.18 -7.32 -4.90
C MET A 194 0.36 -8.38 -3.93
N ALA A 195 0.68 -7.99 -2.70
CA ALA A 195 1.26 -8.86 -1.67
C ALA A 195 0.22 -9.84 -1.09
N ILE A 196 -1.01 -9.39 -0.85
CA ILE A 196 -2.07 -10.24 -0.28
C ILE A 196 -2.34 -11.50 -1.15
N PRO A 197 -2.58 -11.41 -2.47
CA PRO A 197 -2.80 -12.60 -3.29
C PRO A 197 -1.56 -13.48 -3.44
N MET A 198 -0.37 -12.88 -3.46
CA MET A 198 0.91 -13.61 -3.46
C MET A 198 1.07 -14.46 -2.19
N GLU A 199 0.78 -13.90 -1.02
CA GLU A 199 0.87 -14.61 0.27
C GLU A 199 -0.16 -15.72 0.43
N ALA A 200 -1.37 -15.53 -0.11
CA ALA A 200 -2.37 -16.60 -0.15
C ALA A 200 -1.84 -17.84 -0.88
N THR A 201 -1.04 -17.63 -1.92
CA THR A 201 -0.40 -18.71 -2.70
C THR A 201 0.79 -19.31 -1.97
N LEU A 202 1.57 -18.47 -1.27
CA LEU A 202 2.72 -18.89 -0.46
C LEU A 202 2.36 -19.45 0.91
N GLN A 203 1.09 -19.36 1.34
CA GLN A 203 0.62 -19.76 2.68
C GLN A 203 1.30 -19.00 3.83
N GLY A 204 1.67 -17.73 3.59
CA GLY A 204 2.22 -16.86 4.63
C GLY A 204 1.13 -16.15 5.45
N ASP A 205 1.56 -15.43 6.49
CA ASP A 205 0.68 -14.64 7.35
C ASP A 205 0.37 -13.27 6.69
N PRO A 206 -0.86 -13.04 6.17
CA PRO A 206 -1.18 -11.80 5.46
C PRO A 206 -1.14 -10.57 6.39
N GLY A 207 -1.43 -10.74 7.68
CA GLY A 207 -1.37 -9.64 8.64
C GLY A 207 0.05 -9.13 8.83
N LEU A 208 1.01 -10.06 8.96
CA LEU A 208 2.42 -9.72 9.05
C LEU A 208 2.94 -9.09 7.75
N THR A 209 2.53 -9.61 6.59
CA THR A 209 2.93 -9.07 5.29
C THR A 209 2.52 -7.61 5.13
N VAL A 210 1.27 -7.24 5.48
CA VAL A 210 0.82 -5.84 5.39
C VAL A 210 1.72 -4.91 6.22
N VAL A 211 2.04 -5.32 7.45
CA VAL A 211 2.93 -4.56 8.34
C VAL A 211 4.33 -4.44 7.74
N LEU A 212 4.89 -5.54 7.20
CA LEU A 212 6.19 -5.54 6.55
C LEU A 212 6.23 -4.64 5.32
N CYS A 213 5.20 -4.65 4.46
CA CYS A 213 5.09 -3.77 3.30
C CYS A 213 5.16 -2.29 3.70
N ILE A 214 4.37 -1.90 4.71
CA ILE A 214 4.33 -0.51 5.19
C ILE A 214 5.68 -0.13 5.81
N LEU A 215 6.24 -0.97 6.69
CA LEU A 215 7.53 -0.72 7.32
C LEU A 215 8.65 -0.55 6.29
N THR A 216 8.69 -1.42 5.28
CA THR A 216 9.70 -1.35 4.21
C THR A 216 9.56 -0.07 3.40
N GLY A 217 8.33 0.25 2.99
CA GLY A 217 8.08 1.44 2.19
C GLY A 217 8.47 2.72 2.92
N VAL A 218 8.14 2.82 4.21
CA VAL A 218 8.50 3.97 5.04
C VAL A 218 10.02 4.02 5.32
N LEU A 219 10.63 2.90 5.67
CA LEU A 219 12.08 2.85 5.90
C LEU A 219 12.86 3.20 4.64
N GLY A 220 12.44 2.75 3.46
CA GLY A 220 13.08 3.11 2.21
C GLY A 220 12.92 4.59 1.86
N ALA A 221 11.76 5.20 2.16
CA ALA A 221 11.58 6.63 1.92
C ALA A 221 12.47 7.50 2.84
N MET A 222 12.69 7.04 4.08
CA MET A 222 13.50 7.75 5.08
C MET A 222 15.01 7.52 4.91
N ALA A 223 15.41 6.26 4.72
CA ALA A 223 16.80 5.84 4.74
C ALA A 223 17.39 5.66 3.33
N GLY A 224 16.57 5.33 2.32
CA GLY A 224 17.02 5.00 0.97
C GLY A 224 17.88 6.09 0.32
N PRO A 225 17.43 7.36 0.23
CA PRO A 225 18.25 8.42 -0.33
C PRO A 225 19.58 8.63 0.41
N THR A 226 19.60 8.43 1.73
CA THR A 226 20.86 8.58 2.48
C THR A 226 21.78 7.39 2.29
N LEU A 227 21.23 6.17 2.21
CA LEU A 227 22.00 4.98 1.95
C LEU A 227 22.64 5.04 0.56
N LEU A 228 21.91 5.52 -0.45
CA LEU A 228 22.43 5.74 -1.81
C LEU A 228 23.60 6.74 -1.82
N ARG A 229 23.49 7.86 -1.09
CA ARG A 229 24.61 8.81 -0.93
C ARG A 229 25.80 8.20 -0.21
N TRP A 230 25.56 7.37 0.81
CA TRP A 230 26.63 6.67 1.53
C TRP A 230 27.36 5.66 0.63
N LEU A 231 26.62 4.99 -0.25
CA LEU A 231 27.14 4.13 -1.32
C LEU A 231 27.76 4.92 -2.50
N ARG A 232 27.88 6.25 -2.38
CA ARG A 232 28.44 7.15 -3.39
C ARG A 232 27.71 7.11 -4.74
N VAL A 233 26.42 6.78 -4.73
CA VAL A 233 25.55 6.96 -5.90
C VAL A 233 25.36 8.46 -6.12
N ARG A 234 25.63 8.92 -7.33
CA ARG A 234 25.53 10.34 -7.66
C ARG A 234 24.06 10.76 -7.69
N ASP A 235 23.75 11.96 -7.20
CA ASP A 235 22.36 12.47 -7.13
C ASP A 235 21.72 12.66 -8.54
N ASP A 236 22.54 12.75 -9.59
CA ASP A 236 22.11 12.83 -11.00
C ASP A 236 21.77 11.47 -11.62
N ASP A 237 22.13 10.35 -10.98
CA ASP A 237 21.83 9.00 -11.45
C ASP A 237 20.38 8.59 -11.11
N PHE A 238 19.44 9.19 -11.86
CA PHE A 238 18.01 8.95 -11.71
C PHE A 238 17.59 7.50 -12.00
N ILE A 239 18.39 6.75 -12.77
CA ILE A 239 18.10 5.35 -13.11
C ILE A 239 18.36 4.46 -11.89
N THR A 240 19.56 4.53 -11.32
CA THR A 240 19.93 3.76 -10.13
C THR A 240 19.03 4.12 -8.96
N ILE A 241 18.82 5.42 -8.72
CA ILE A 241 17.95 5.91 -7.64
C ILE A 241 16.52 5.39 -7.83
N GLY A 242 15.99 5.48 -9.06
CA GLY A 242 14.64 5.04 -9.38
C GLY A 242 14.45 3.53 -9.19
N ILE A 243 15.33 2.71 -9.77
CA ILE A 243 15.24 1.24 -9.69
C ILE A 243 15.35 0.77 -8.25
N VAL A 244 16.34 1.27 -7.49
CA VAL A 244 16.56 0.82 -6.10
C VAL A 244 15.39 1.21 -5.21
N LEU A 245 14.95 2.46 -5.25
CA LEU A 245 13.84 2.92 -4.41
C LEU A 245 12.50 2.27 -4.80
N GLY A 246 12.28 2.06 -6.10
CA GLY A 246 11.08 1.38 -6.60
C GLY A 246 11.02 -0.08 -6.15
N CYS A 247 12.07 -0.86 -6.38
CA CYS A 247 12.06 -2.29 -6.08
C CYS A 247 12.10 -2.59 -4.57
N THR A 248 12.71 -1.72 -3.76
CA THR A 248 12.83 -1.97 -2.31
C THR A 248 11.66 -1.41 -1.51
N ALA A 249 11.12 -0.25 -1.84
CA ALA A 249 10.23 0.50 -0.98
C ALA A 249 9.00 1.10 -1.69
N SER A 250 8.68 0.54 -2.86
CA SER A 250 7.40 0.60 -3.55
C SER A 250 6.89 2.04 -3.80
N ALA A 251 5.56 2.22 -3.77
CA ALA A 251 4.91 3.51 -4.05
C ALA A 251 5.26 4.62 -3.05
N ILE A 252 5.55 4.27 -1.78
CA ILE A 252 5.85 5.25 -0.72
C ILE A 252 7.14 6.02 -1.04
N SER A 253 8.20 5.32 -1.43
CA SER A 253 9.46 5.98 -1.82
C SER A 253 9.35 6.70 -3.14
N THR A 254 8.56 6.17 -4.08
CA THR A 254 8.26 6.83 -5.35
C THR A 254 7.57 8.18 -5.15
N ALA A 255 6.62 8.27 -4.22
CA ALA A 255 5.95 9.52 -3.89
C ALA A 255 6.92 10.57 -3.32
N ALA A 256 7.92 10.15 -2.55
CA ALA A 256 8.97 11.04 -2.04
C ALA A 256 9.89 11.61 -3.15
N LEU A 257 10.03 10.89 -4.28
CA LEU A 257 10.80 11.35 -5.44
C LEU A 257 10.06 12.36 -6.31
N LEU A 258 8.72 12.34 -6.34
CA LEU A 258 7.92 13.20 -7.23
C LEU A 258 8.25 14.69 -7.10
N GLY A 259 8.54 15.16 -5.88
CA GLY A 259 8.88 16.56 -5.61
C GLY A 259 10.35 16.92 -5.80
N SER A 260 11.26 15.95 -5.72
CA SER A 260 12.72 16.19 -5.77
C SER A 260 13.33 15.85 -7.12
N ASN A 261 13.01 14.67 -7.67
CA ASN A 261 13.49 14.21 -8.97
C ASN A 261 12.35 13.48 -9.73
N PRO A 262 11.57 14.20 -10.56
CA PRO A 262 10.42 13.62 -11.24
C PRO A 262 10.80 12.56 -12.30
N ARG A 263 12.04 12.59 -12.82
CA ARG A 263 12.55 11.55 -13.73
C ARG A 263 12.80 10.24 -12.97
N ALA A 264 13.50 10.33 -11.83
CA ALA A 264 13.71 9.17 -10.96
C ALA A 264 12.39 8.59 -10.46
N ALA A 265 11.39 9.44 -10.16
CA ALA A 265 10.06 8.99 -9.78
C ALA A 265 9.37 8.17 -10.88
N ALA A 266 9.51 8.55 -12.16
CA ALA A 266 8.93 7.80 -13.27
C ALA A 266 9.60 6.43 -13.46
N ILE A 267 10.94 6.36 -13.34
CA ILE A 267 11.69 5.09 -13.36
C ILE A 267 11.28 4.23 -12.16
N SER A 268 11.20 4.81 -10.97
CA SER A 268 10.76 4.13 -9.74
C SER A 268 9.36 3.56 -9.88
N SER A 269 8.42 4.32 -10.46
CA SER A 269 7.06 3.87 -10.72
C SER A 269 7.03 2.60 -11.57
N LEU A 270 7.76 2.59 -12.69
CA LEU A 270 7.81 1.41 -13.54
C LEU A 270 8.53 0.26 -12.83
N ALA A 271 9.65 0.52 -12.16
CA ALA A 271 10.46 -0.50 -11.49
C ALA A 271 9.67 -1.26 -10.42
N PHE A 272 8.91 -0.56 -9.56
CA PHE A 272 8.12 -1.23 -8.53
C PHE A 272 6.97 -2.06 -9.12
N VAL A 273 6.34 -1.59 -10.23
CA VAL A 273 5.29 -2.36 -10.91
C VAL A 273 5.88 -3.62 -11.55
N LEU A 274 6.99 -3.50 -12.27
CA LEU A 274 7.70 -4.67 -12.82
C LEU A 274 8.07 -5.67 -11.73
N TYR A 275 8.64 -5.18 -10.63
CA TYR A 275 9.06 -5.99 -9.51
C TYR A 275 7.86 -6.75 -8.91
N GLY A 276 6.76 -6.04 -8.63
CA GLY A 276 5.54 -6.66 -8.11
C GLY A 276 4.96 -7.70 -9.06
N VAL A 277 4.89 -7.39 -10.36
CA VAL A 277 4.37 -8.33 -11.37
C VAL A 277 5.28 -9.56 -11.45
N ALA A 278 6.60 -9.39 -11.45
CA ALA A 278 7.54 -10.49 -11.44
C ALA A 278 7.35 -11.38 -10.20
N CYS A 279 7.17 -10.80 -9.01
CA CYS A 279 6.88 -11.57 -7.79
C CYS A 279 5.55 -12.35 -7.89
N ILE A 280 4.49 -11.75 -8.42
CA ILE A 280 3.20 -12.44 -8.63
C ILE A 280 3.37 -13.60 -9.61
N VAL A 281 4.01 -13.36 -10.76
CA VAL A 281 4.25 -14.40 -11.78
C VAL A 281 5.06 -15.56 -11.20
N LEU A 282 6.12 -15.26 -10.44
CA LEU A 282 6.91 -16.29 -9.76
C LEU A 282 6.07 -17.07 -8.73
N SER A 283 5.16 -16.42 -8.01
CA SER A 283 4.22 -17.07 -7.09
C SER A 283 3.16 -17.91 -7.80
N ALA A 284 2.83 -17.61 -9.06
CA ALA A 284 1.89 -18.42 -9.83
C ALA A 284 2.51 -19.73 -10.35
N ILE A 285 3.85 -19.81 -10.42
CA ILE A 285 4.57 -20.98 -10.94
C ILE A 285 4.70 -22.06 -9.83
N PRO A 286 4.00 -23.21 -9.94
CA PRO A 286 4.00 -24.24 -8.89
C PRO A 286 5.37 -24.75 -8.42
N PRO A 287 6.36 -25.03 -9.31
CA PRO A 287 7.67 -25.49 -8.85
C PRO A 287 8.42 -24.43 -8.05
N VAL A 288 8.26 -23.15 -8.37
CA VAL A 288 8.89 -22.04 -7.64
C VAL A 288 8.30 -21.93 -6.25
N VAL A 289 6.97 -21.99 -6.12
CA VAL A 289 6.28 -21.99 -4.82
C VAL A 289 6.73 -23.17 -3.97
N ARG A 290 6.82 -24.38 -4.53
CA ARG A 290 7.30 -25.56 -3.80
C ARG A 290 8.70 -25.36 -3.25
N MET A 291 9.59 -24.77 -4.05
CA MET A 291 10.94 -24.48 -3.63
C MET A 291 10.98 -23.42 -2.52
N ALA A 292 10.18 -22.35 -2.62
CA ALA A 292 10.05 -21.35 -1.57
C ALA A 292 9.52 -21.94 -0.24
N LEU A 293 8.49 -22.80 -0.31
CA LEU A 293 7.93 -23.51 0.84
C LEU A 293 8.97 -24.43 1.52
N CYS A 294 9.75 -25.18 0.73
CA CYS A 294 10.83 -26.02 1.24
C CYS A 294 11.92 -25.22 1.95
N LEU A 295 12.30 -24.07 1.39
CA LEU A 295 13.29 -23.17 1.98
C LEU A 295 12.78 -22.55 3.29
N GLY A 296 11.51 -22.16 3.34
CA GLY A 296 10.83 -21.66 4.54
C GLY A 296 10.65 -22.67 5.69
N GLY A 297 11.17 -23.90 5.54
CA GLY A 297 11.20 -24.90 6.62
C GLY A 297 9.92 -25.74 6.73
N ASN A 298 9.01 -25.63 5.78
CA ASN A 298 7.74 -26.36 5.78
C ASN A 298 7.94 -27.75 5.13
N ARG A 299 8.42 -28.74 5.90
CA ARG A 299 8.61 -30.13 5.39
C ARG A 299 7.27 -30.86 5.29
N ALA A 300 6.93 -31.28 4.08
CA ALA A 300 6.04 -32.38 3.68
C ALA A 300 4.55 -32.37 4.12
N ASP A 301 4.17 -31.93 5.32
CA ASP A 301 2.79 -32.10 5.83
C ASP A 301 1.74 -31.23 5.09
N GLN A 302 2.16 -30.13 4.46
CA GLN A 302 1.29 -29.30 3.64
C GLN A 302 1.38 -29.59 2.13
N MET A 303 2.28 -30.46 1.66
CA MET A 303 2.25 -30.93 0.25
C MET A 303 0.97 -31.71 -0.04
N CYS A 304 0.47 -32.47 0.95
CA CYS A 304 -0.87 -33.06 0.91
C CYS A 304 -1.98 -32.00 0.90
N ARG A 305 -1.80 -30.87 1.60
CA ARG A 305 -2.75 -29.74 1.55
C ARG A 305 -2.76 -29.02 0.21
N TRP A 306 -1.60 -28.81 -0.45
CA TRP A 306 -1.53 -28.16 -1.76
C TRP A 306 -2.22 -28.99 -2.87
N ARG A 307 -2.20 -30.33 -2.76
CA ARG A 307 -2.98 -31.21 -3.65
C ARG A 307 -4.48 -31.21 -3.30
N SER A 308 -4.84 -30.84 -2.07
CA SER A 308 -6.22 -30.76 -1.57
C SER A 308 -6.82 -29.35 -1.56
N SER A 309 -6.01 -28.30 -1.79
CA SER A 309 -6.46 -26.92 -1.71
C SER A 309 -7.42 -26.68 -2.86
N ARG A 310 -8.69 -26.62 -2.45
CA ARG A 310 -9.93 -26.41 -3.18
C ARG A 310 -9.97 -25.15 -4.06
N LEU A 311 -8.85 -24.52 -4.41
CA LEU A 311 -8.83 -23.38 -5.33
C LEU A 311 -9.15 -23.78 -6.78
N TRP A 312 -8.88 -25.03 -7.18
CA TRP A 312 -9.23 -25.52 -8.53
C TRP A 312 -10.45 -26.45 -8.59
N ARG A 313 -10.92 -26.98 -7.44
CA ARG A 313 -12.17 -27.78 -7.38
C ARG A 313 -13.42 -26.96 -7.03
N GLY A 314 -13.27 -25.69 -6.67
CA GLY A 314 -14.40 -24.77 -6.42
C GLY A 314 -15.25 -24.48 -7.66
N CYS A 315 -14.72 -24.70 -8.87
CA CYS A 315 -15.46 -24.45 -10.11
C CYS A 315 -16.57 -25.48 -10.38
N GLU A 316 -16.53 -26.68 -9.80
CA GLU A 316 -17.56 -27.71 -9.98
C GLU A 316 -18.48 -27.90 -8.76
N MET A 317 -18.11 -27.40 -7.57
CA MET A 317 -18.83 -27.69 -6.31
C MET A 317 -19.65 -26.53 -5.72
N CYS A 318 -19.64 -25.34 -6.33
CA CYS A 318 -20.44 -24.19 -5.88
C CYS A 318 -21.85 -24.13 -6.48
N ALA A 319 -22.31 -25.19 -7.15
CA ALA A 319 -23.70 -25.28 -7.63
C ALA A 319 -24.71 -25.69 -6.54
N ASP A 320 -24.29 -26.06 -5.32
CA ASP A 320 -25.17 -26.87 -4.45
C ASP A 320 -25.04 -26.64 -2.93
N ARG A 321 -24.66 -25.44 -2.43
CA ARG A 321 -24.89 -25.10 -1.00
C ARG A 321 -24.69 -23.63 -0.62
N ASP A 322 -25.70 -23.08 0.06
CA ASP A 322 -25.71 -21.80 0.78
C ASP A 322 -24.64 -21.77 1.90
N LEU A 323 -23.62 -20.91 1.78
CA LEU A 323 -22.63 -20.65 2.83
C LEU A 323 -22.26 -19.15 2.91
N GLU A 324 -21.99 -18.70 4.14
CA GLU A 324 -21.90 -17.30 4.58
C GLU A 324 -20.81 -16.41 3.93
N TYR A 325 -21.17 -15.13 3.82
CA TYR A 325 -20.59 -14.06 2.98
C TYR A 325 -19.12 -13.66 3.24
N HIS A 326 -18.51 -14.07 4.36
CA HIS A 326 -17.16 -13.58 4.73
C HIS A 326 -16.00 -14.26 3.98
N GLN A 327 -16.24 -15.36 3.26
CA GLN A 327 -15.23 -16.03 2.43
C GLN A 327 -15.27 -15.65 0.94
N CYS A 328 -16.31 -14.98 0.45
CA CYS A 328 -16.46 -14.67 -0.98
C CYS A 328 -15.57 -13.53 -1.48
N GLN A 329 -15.08 -12.65 -0.60
CA GLN A 329 -14.33 -11.46 -1.03
C GLN A 329 -12.91 -11.75 -1.58
N TYR A 330 -12.45 -13.00 -1.47
CA TYR A 330 -11.18 -13.46 -2.04
C TYR A 330 -11.33 -14.18 -3.39
N LEU A 331 -12.56 -14.43 -3.87
CA LEU A 331 -12.83 -15.24 -5.06
C LEU A 331 -12.97 -14.45 -6.38
N GLU A 332 -13.16 -13.13 -6.34
CA GLU A 332 -13.21 -12.28 -7.55
C GLU A 332 -11.87 -12.19 -8.32
N TYR A 333 -10.76 -12.65 -7.73
CA TYR A 333 -9.47 -12.69 -8.41
C TYR A 333 -9.23 -13.98 -9.23
N CYS A 334 -10.18 -14.93 -9.24
CA CYS A 334 -10.06 -16.18 -10.00
C CYS A 334 -10.69 -16.14 -11.40
N THR A 335 -11.31 -15.03 -11.81
CA THR A 335 -12.00 -14.89 -13.11
C THR A 335 -11.27 -14.02 -14.14
N LEU A 336 -9.97 -13.82 -14.00
CA LEU A 336 -9.07 -13.24 -15.02
C LEU A 336 -7.80 -14.09 -15.13
#